data_AF-A0A822D6F7-F1
#
_entry.id   AF-A0A822D6F7-F1
#
_cell.length_a   1.000
_cell.length_b   1.000
_cell.length_c   1.000
_cell.angle_alpha   90.00
_cell.angle_beta   90.00
_cell.angle_gamma   90.00
#
_symmetry.space_group_name_H-M   'P 1'
#
loop_
_entity.id
_entity.type
_entity.pdbx_description
1 polymer ?
#
loop_
_entity_poly.entity_id
_entity_poly.type
_entity_poly.pdbx_seq_one_letter_code
_entity_poly.pdbx_strand_id
1 'polypeptide(L)' 'MDLQACIDLIEKPMGILSILEEECIVPKATDKTFVEKLYTNHLGKHPQF' A
#
# COMPACT_ATOMS: atom_id res chain seq x y z
N MET A 1 -2.22 -5.62 -22.76
CA MET A 1 -2.41 -5.65 -21.29
C MET A 1 -2.12 -4.26 -20.78
N ASP A 2 -3.07 -3.65 -20.09
CA ASP A 2 -2.86 -2.37 -19.43
C ASP A 2 -2.36 -2.64 -18.00
N LEU A 3 -1.13 -2.21 -17.71
CA LEU A 3 -0.51 -2.34 -16.38
C LEU A 3 -0.62 -1.04 -15.58
N GLN A 4 -1.25 -0.01 -16.13
CA GLN A 4 -1.35 1.30 -15.48
C GLN A 4 -2.06 1.20 -14.14
N ALA A 5 -3.06 0.32 -13.98
CA ALA A 5 -3.73 0.10 -12.71
C ALA A 5 -2.81 -0.48 -11.62
N CYS A 6 -1.85 -1.33 -11.99
CA CYS A 6 -0.84 -1.85 -11.06
C CYS A 6 0.19 -0.78 -10.70
N ILE A 7 0.64 0.00 -11.69
CA ILE A 7 1.58 1.10 -11.49
C ILE A 7 0.96 2.15 -10.57
N ASP A 8 -0.31 2.49 -10.82
CA ASP A 8 -1.08 3.42 -10.00
C ASP A 8 -1.21 2.94 -8.55
N LEU A 9 -1.44 1.65 -8.32
CA LEU A 9 -1.52 1.08 -6.98
C LEU A 9 -0.19 1.19 -6.21
N ILE A 10 0.94 1.20 -6.91
CA ILE A 10 2.27 1.30 -6.29
C ILE A 10 2.64 2.76 -6.02
N GLU A 11 2.48 3.63 -7.03
CA GLU A 11 3.10 4.96 -7.07
C GLU A 11 2.16 6.12 -6.71
N LYS A 12 0.84 5.96 -6.85
CA LYS A 12 -0.07 7.08 -6.56
C LYS A 12 -0.15 7.34 -5.05
N PRO A 13 -0.57 8.56 -4.65
CA PRO A 13 -0.85 8.88 -3.26
C PRO A 13 -1.81 7.85 -2.63
N MET A 14 -1.48 7.40 -1.42
CA MET A 14 -2.13 6.28 -0.72
C MET A 14 -1.95 4.90 -1.37
N GLY A 15 -1.02 4.77 -2.32
CA GLY A 15 -0.55 3.50 -2.84
C GLY A 15 0.43 2.83 -1.88
N ILE A 16 0.99 1.70 -2.33
CA ILE A 16 1.87 0.85 -1.52
C ILE A 16 3.09 1.63 -1.00
N LEU A 17 3.72 2.45 -1.84
CA LEU A 17 4.91 3.21 -1.46
C LEU A 17 4.60 4.31 -0.43
N SER A 18 3.46 5.00 -0.57
CA SER A 18 3.05 6.01 0.41
C SER A 18 2.82 5.40 1.80
N ILE A 19 2.17 4.24 1.87
CA ILE A 19 1.93 3.53 3.14
C ILE A 19 3.26 3.05 3.76
N LEU A 20 4.21 2.62 2.93
CA LEU A 20 5.53 2.21 3.38
C LEU A 20 6.31 3.39 3.98
N GLU A 21 6.32 4.53 3.31
CA GLU A 21 6.96 5.76 3.80
C GLU A 21 6.38 6.19 5.16
N GLU A 22 5.05 6.15 5.30
CA GLU A 22 4.37 6.43 6.57
C GLU A 22 4.78 5.45 7.68
N GLU A 23 4.86 4.14 7.40
CA GLU A 23 5.27 3.17 8.41
C GLU A 23 6.76 3.32 8.80
N CYS A 24 7.63 3.73 7.87
CA CYS A 24 9.04 3.97 8.19
C CYS A 24 9.27 5.14 9.16
N ILE A 25 8.34 6.10 9.26
CA ILE A 25 8.45 7.24 10.19
C ILE A 25 7.78 6.98 11.54
N VAL A 26 6.94 5.95 11.66
CA VAL A 26 6.20 5.65 12.90
C VAL A 26 7.09 4.80 13.83
N PRO A 27 7.45 5.30 15.03
CA PRO A 27 8.47 4.66 15.90
C PRO A 27 8.09 3.29 16.47
N LYS A 28 6.84 2.85 16.28
CA LYS A 28 6.33 1.54 16.70
C LYS A 28 5.77 0.71 15.55
N ALA A 29 5.91 1.19 14.32
CA ALA A 29 5.54 0.40 13.16
C ALA A 29 6.47 -0.80 13.03
N THR A 30 5.92 -1.86 12.48
CA THR A 30 6.59 -3.13 12.21
C THR A 30 6.11 -3.63 10.86
N ASP A 31 6.79 -4.62 10.29
CA ASP A 31 6.33 -5.25 9.05
C ASP A 31 4.89 -5.77 9.15
N LYS A 32 4.47 -6.18 10.36
CA LYS A 32 3.09 -6.62 10.62
C LYS A 32 2.08 -5.48 10.49
N THR A 33 2.38 -4.31 11.04
CA THR A 33 1.47 -3.15 10.98
C THR A 33 1.39 -2.59 9.56
N PHE A 34 2.51 -2.62 8.82
CA PHE A 34 2.53 -2.30 7.40
C PHE A 34 1.62 -3.24 6.60
N VAL A 35 1.77 -4.56 6.78
CA VAL A 35 0.95 -5.56 6.09
C VAL A 35 -0.54 -5.41 6.44
N GLU A 36 -0.87 -5.21 7.71
CA GLU A 36 -2.26 -4.99 8.16
C GLU A 36 -2.87 -3.73 7.51
N LYS A 37 -2.11 -2.63 7.44
CA LYS A 37 -2.53 -1.42 6.74
C LYS A 37 -2.72 -1.65 5.25
N LEU A 38 -1.83 -2.39 4.59
CA LEU A 38 -1.99 -2.73 3.17
C LEU A 38 -3.29 -3.50 2.93
N TYR A 39 -3.53 -4.57 3.68
CA TYR A 39 -4.76 -5.35 3.54
C TYR A 39 -6.02 -4.52 3.85
N THR A 40 -5.99 -3.70 4.90
CA THR A 40 -7.14 -2.85 5.25
C THR A 40 -7.44 -1.79 4.18
N ASN A 41 -6.40 -1.24 3.55
CA ASN A 41 -6.56 -0.19 2.55
C ASN A 41 -6.91 -0.74 1.18
N HIS A 42 -6.38 -1.89 0.77
CA HIS A 42 -6.48 -2.33 -0.62
C HIS A 42 -7.21 -3.66 -0.86
N LEU A 43 -7.31 -4.55 0.15
CA LEU A 43 -7.97 -5.86 -0.02
C LEU A 43 -9.45 -5.67 -0.40
N GLY A 44 -9.84 -6.25 -1.54
CA GLY A 44 -11.20 -6.17 -2.05
C GLY A 44 -11.59 -4.80 -2.63
N LYS A 45 -10.70 -3.80 -2.61
CA LYS A 45 -10.93 -2.47 -3.20
C LYS A 45 -10.23 -2.29 -4.54
N HIS A 46 -9.09 -2.94 -4.74
CA HIS A 46 -8.36 -2.94 -6.00
C HIS A 46 -8.31 -4.36 -6.58
N PRO A 47 -8.76 -4.59 -7.84
CA PRO A 47 -8.68 -5.90 -8.48
C PRO A 47 -7.26 -6.46 -8.63
N GLN A 48 -6.24 -5.60 -8.52
CA GLN A 48 -4.82 -5.92 -8.69
C GLN A 48 -4.08 -6.16 -7.36
N PHE A 49 -4.79 -6.09 -6.22
CA PHE A 49 -4.22 -6.28 -4.89
C PHE A 49 -4.52 -7.69 -4.33
#